data_AF-A0A8S3QAG6-F1
#
_entry.id   AF-A0A8S3QAG6-F1
#
_cell.length_a   1.000
_cell.length_b   1.000
_cell.length_c   1.000
_cell.angle_alpha   90.00
_cell.angle_beta   90.00
_cell.angle_gamma   90.00
#
_symmetry.space_group_name_H-M   'P 1'
#
loop_
_entity.id
_entity.type
_entity.pdbx_description
1 polymer ?
#
loop_
_entity_poly.entity_id
_entity_poly.type
_entity_poly.pdbx_seq_one_letter_code
_entity_poly.pdbx_strand_id
1 'polypeptide(L)'
;MQNACKNTQLKILKILLSVVDHQKLNLIDTVKSVCVIEKIQLLKFFLNKVDHRLYDVNYVMKESCKFGWINIVTWLLDNVEYSSLNVQSATNVVLYRDFEGPDKTLLKLLLNYPIHDKVDAAKIIQECCWWDMLDLVKWIWAKVDHKRLDINAAMITACSRNHFEIVNWMLLNVNNNLFDIPYALSTAINADKDDLNISLIQLLLGKTDHNLIDMAALLQLGCEQCWYDVVEWVFGNANPSVLDIEKAMNKVYIQWKYNGNIEDFYKDKTIDYRRRNTEPLVKLILEKGNHNPIDLRKVLKQGCRYGSLDVVTLVLKNSDHYRLNIQETVHILFIECDRVFQEHSNEINDDNRKKETKNTDHALLDLAEAMDTVFSSWFFDNEQKVFNDTWKIYLDVTTLEVKRTDHTMLSIAKAMQIINSWINKDTYNDKQEINNGRVKYELLIKLILAKTNIYPVDLKEEFNQACRCGSVDVVKLVLESIDKKG
;
A
#
# COMPACT_ATOMS: atom_id res chain seq x y z
N MET A 1 14.47 -33.88 48.07
CA MET A 1 15.24 -32.72 47.57
C MET A 1 14.46 -31.85 46.59
N GLN A 2 13.80 -32.43 45.57
CA GLN A 2 12.98 -31.67 44.61
C GLN A 2 11.97 -30.71 45.27
N ASN A 3 11.17 -31.17 46.25
CA ASN A 3 10.23 -30.28 46.96
C ASN A 3 10.91 -29.14 47.72
N ALA A 4 12.09 -29.39 48.31
CA ALA A 4 12.86 -28.33 48.96
C ALA A 4 13.38 -27.30 47.92
N CYS A 5 13.70 -27.74 46.71
CA CYS A 5 14.09 -26.86 45.60
C CYS A 5 12.91 -26.05 45.08
N LYS A 6 11.77 -26.71 44.86
CA LYS A 6 10.49 -26.09 44.47
C LYS A 6 10.06 -25.00 45.44
N ASN A 7 10.21 -25.26 46.74
CA ASN A 7 9.85 -24.32 47.80
C ASN A 7 11.02 -23.40 48.21
N THR A 8 12.15 -23.43 47.50
CA THR A 8 13.31 -22.54 47.74
C THR A 8 13.92 -22.64 49.15
N GLN A 9 13.79 -23.80 49.78
CA GLN A 9 14.20 -24.05 51.16
C GLN A 9 15.70 -24.40 51.26
N LEU A 10 16.57 -23.41 51.05
CA LEU A 10 18.03 -23.59 51.05
C LEU A 10 18.57 -24.25 52.34
N LYS A 11 18.00 -23.93 53.52
CA LYS A 11 18.39 -24.54 54.80
C LYS A 11 18.14 -26.05 54.80
N ILE A 12 16.95 -26.48 54.36
CA ILE A 12 16.58 -27.90 54.28
C ILE A 12 17.48 -28.60 53.26
N LEU A 13 17.76 -27.96 52.13
CA LEU A 13 18.65 -28.53 51.13
C LEU A 13 20.07 -28.75 51.66
N LYS A 14 20.62 -27.78 52.41
CA LYS A 14 21.94 -27.91 53.07
C LYS A 14 21.99 -29.12 53.99
N ILE A 15 20.94 -29.34 54.79
CA ILE A 15 20.83 -30.49 55.68
C ILE A 15 20.76 -31.79 54.86
N LEU A 16 19.89 -31.84 53.85
CA LEU A 16 19.73 -33.03 53.01
C LEU A 16 21.05 -33.41 52.30
N LEU A 17 21.80 -32.44 51.78
CA LEU A 17 23.11 -32.72 51.18
C LEU A 17 24.16 -33.15 52.21
N SER A 18 24.06 -32.73 53.47
CA SER A 18 25.03 -33.17 54.49
C SER A 18 24.85 -34.61 54.96
N VAL A 19 23.66 -35.20 54.74
CA VAL A 19 23.30 -36.54 55.27
C VAL A 19 23.25 -37.59 54.17
N VAL A 20 23.01 -37.21 52.92
CA VAL A 20 22.79 -38.16 51.81
C VAL A 20 24.04 -38.34 50.97
N ASP A 21 24.43 -39.61 50.77
CA ASP A 21 25.46 -40.00 49.80
C ASP A 21 25.05 -39.57 48.37
N HIS A 22 25.77 -38.58 47.85
CA HIS A 22 25.48 -37.94 46.58
C HIS A 22 25.52 -38.90 45.39
N GLN A 23 26.30 -39.98 45.46
CA GLN A 23 26.42 -40.94 44.36
C GLN A 23 25.15 -41.74 44.10
N LYS A 24 24.23 -41.79 45.08
CA LYS A 24 22.95 -42.52 44.97
C LYS A 24 21.79 -41.64 44.52
N LEU A 25 22.01 -40.34 44.37
CA LEU A 25 20.97 -39.39 44.00
C LEU A 25 21.01 -39.11 42.50
N ASN A 26 19.92 -39.42 41.79
CA ASN A 26 19.67 -38.83 40.48
C ASN A 26 19.29 -37.36 40.68
N LEU A 27 20.26 -36.47 40.51
CA LEU A 27 20.09 -35.04 40.72
C LEU A 27 19.61 -34.30 39.48
N ILE A 28 19.49 -34.96 38.33
CA ILE A 28 19.05 -34.36 37.07
C ILE A 28 17.74 -33.62 37.29
N ASP A 29 16.67 -34.29 37.69
CA ASP A 29 15.34 -33.67 37.85
C ASP A 29 15.30 -32.59 38.94
N THR A 30 16.17 -32.72 39.95
CA THR A 30 16.30 -31.71 41.00
C THR A 30 16.93 -30.43 40.43
N VAL A 31 18.03 -30.56 39.69
CA VAL A 31 18.71 -29.45 39.03
C VAL A 31 17.80 -28.82 37.96
N LYS A 32 17.06 -29.63 37.19
CA LYS A 32 16.03 -29.14 36.25
C LYS A 32 15.02 -28.25 36.95
N SER A 33 14.48 -28.72 38.09
CA SER A 33 13.51 -27.96 38.88
C SER A 33 14.10 -26.64 39.39
N VAL A 34 15.36 -26.63 39.82
CA VAL A 34 16.04 -25.40 40.27
C VAL A 34 16.22 -24.41 39.13
N CYS A 35 16.52 -24.90 37.92
CA CYS A 35 16.68 -24.09 36.71
C CYS A 35 15.38 -23.45 36.21
N VAL A 36 14.22 -23.80 36.76
CA VAL A 36 12.94 -23.18 36.40
C VAL A 36 12.57 -22.03 37.36
N ILE A 37 13.11 -22.01 38.58
CA ILE A 37 12.60 -21.14 39.68
C ILE A 37 13.45 -19.86 39.86
N GLU A 38 14.40 -19.59 38.95
CA GLU A 38 15.24 -18.37 38.99
C GLU A 38 16.05 -18.18 40.29
N LYS A 39 16.27 -19.23 41.07
CA LYS A 39 17.05 -19.14 42.32
C LYS A 39 18.51 -19.39 42.06
N ILE A 40 19.18 -18.39 41.48
CA ILE A 40 20.62 -18.35 41.21
C ILE A 40 21.44 -18.80 42.43
N GLN A 41 21.09 -18.36 43.64
CA GLN A 41 21.81 -18.75 44.86
C GLN A 41 21.70 -20.25 45.18
N LEU A 42 20.53 -20.84 44.93
CA LEU A 42 20.30 -22.26 45.14
C LEU A 42 21.06 -23.09 44.10
N LEU A 43 21.04 -22.64 42.84
CA LEU A 43 21.78 -23.28 41.76
C LEU A 43 23.29 -23.20 42.01
N LYS A 44 23.84 -22.02 42.33
CA LYS A 44 25.25 -21.87 42.72
C LYS A 44 25.63 -22.78 43.88
N PHE A 45 24.77 -22.89 44.90
CA PHE A 45 25.00 -23.79 46.02
C PHE A 45 25.07 -25.26 45.57
N PHE A 46 24.15 -25.70 44.69
CA PHE A 46 24.19 -27.05 44.10
C PHE A 46 25.46 -27.28 43.29
N LEU A 47 25.74 -26.39 42.35
CA LEU A 47 26.88 -26.47 41.44
C LEU A 47 28.23 -26.54 42.18
N ASN A 48 28.32 -25.87 43.34
CA ASN A 48 29.52 -25.89 44.19
C ASN A 48 29.63 -27.12 45.12
N LYS A 49 28.55 -27.88 45.33
CA LYS A 49 28.50 -28.98 46.30
C LYS A 49 28.32 -30.36 45.67
N VAL A 50 27.83 -30.40 44.43
CA VAL A 50 27.52 -31.62 43.72
C VAL A 50 28.47 -31.74 42.54
N ASP A 51 29.10 -32.91 42.40
CA ASP A 51 29.91 -33.24 41.22
C ASP A 51 29.07 -33.05 39.95
N HIS A 52 29.62 -32.31 38.98
CA HIS A 52 28.95 -32.01 37.71
C HIS A 52 28.61 -33.27 36.90
N ARG A 53 29.26 -34.40 37.17
CA ARG A 53 28.95 -35.70 36.56
C ARG A 53 27.58 -36.25 36.99
N LEU A 54 26.99 -35.72 38.06
CA LEU A 54 25.71 -36.17 38.62
C LEU A 54 24.49 -35.41 38.05
N TYR A 55 24.72 -34.45 37.15
CA TYR A 55 23.65 -33.74 36.45
C TYR A 55 24.03 -33.44 35.00
N ASP A 56 23.03 -33.18 34.17
CA ASP A 56 23.26 -32.79 32.78
C ASP A 56 23.67 -31.31 32.70
N VAL A 57 24.98 -31.06 32.66
CA VAL A 57 25.52 -29.70 32.61
C VAL A 57 25.08 -28.92 31.36
N ASN A 58 24.82 -29.62 30.25
CA ASN A 58 24.33 -29.02 29.03
C ASN A 58 22.88 -28.57 29.16
N TYR A 59 22.07 -29.33 29.88
CA TYR A 59 20.72 -28.90 30.24
C TYR A 59 20.77 -27.61 31.08
N VAL A 60 21.60 -27.56 32.12
CA VAL A 60 21.74 -26.36 32.97
C VAL A 60 22.18 -25.15 32.16
N MET A 61 23.16 -25.34 31.27
CA MET A 61 23.66 -24.29 30.40
C MET A 61 22.56 -23.75 29.48
N LYS A 62 21.77 -24.63 28.85
CA LYS A 62 20.65 -24.22 27.96
C LYS A 62 19.58 -23.46 28.71
N GLU A 63 19.09 -23.96 29.84
CA GLU A 63 18.05 -23.25 30.62
C GLU A 63 18.59 -21.91 31.14
N SER A 64 19.82 -21.88 31.65
CA SER A 64 20.44 -20.62 32.10
C SER A 64 20.55 -19.61 30.97
N CYS A 65 20.81 -20.07 29.74
CA CYS A 65 20.81 -19.21 28.56
C CYS A 65 19.41 -18.74 28.17
N LYS A 66 18.43 -19.65 28.19
CA LYS A 66 17.03 -19.37 27.89
C LYS A 66 16.47 -18.27 28.78
N PHE A 67 16.80 -18.29 30.07
CA PHE A 67 16.34 -17.31 31.05
C PHE A 67 17.29 -16.11 31.22
N GLY A 68 18.38 -16.00 30.45
CA GLY A 68 19.31 -14.87 30.54
C GLY A 68 20.14 -14.80 31.82
N TRP A 69 20.37 -15.92 32.51
CA TRP A 69 21.11 -15.96 33.77
C TRP A 69 22.62 -15.90 33.57
N ILE A 70 23.11 -14.75 33.14
CA ILE A 70 24.52 -14.54 32.78
C ILE A 70 25.50 -14.97 33.89
N ASN A 71 25.14 -14.79 35.15
CA ASN A 71 25.97 -15.19 36.30
C ASN A 71 26.16 -16.70 36.44
N ILE A 72 25.16 -17.49 36.03
CA ILE A 72 25.26 -18.95 36.04
C ILE A 72 26.03 -19.42 34.81
N VAL A 73 25.74 -18.85 33.65
CA VAL A 73 26.47 -19.15 32.41
C VAL A 73 27.96 -18.85 32.58
N THR A 74 28.32 -17.70 33.15
CA THR A 74 29.71 -17.34 33.47
C THR A 74 30.34 -18.38 34.41
N TRP A 75 29.64 -18.76 35.48
CA TRP A 75 30.14 -19.79 36.40
C TRP A 75 30.38 -21.13 35.71
N LEU A 76 29.45 -21.57 34.84
CA LEU A 76 29.58 -22.82 34.09
C LEU A 76 30.78 -22.79 33.16
N LEU A 77 30.96 -21.68 32.44
CA LEU A 77 32.12 -21.48 31.56
C LEU A 77 33.43 -21.52 32.36
N ASP A 78 33.48 -20.88 33.53
CA ASP A 78 34.71 -20.78 34.35
C ASP A 78 35.07 -22.06 35.12
N ASN A 79 34.09 -22.93 35.44
CA ASN A 79 34.28 -24.02 36.41
C ASN A 79 34.03 -25.43 35.84
N VAL A 80 33.45 -25.57 34.65
CA VAL A 80 33.19 -26.88 34.03
C VAL A 80 34.20 -27.11 32.91
N GLU A 81 34.75 -28.32 32.84
CA GLU A 81 35.62 -28.71 31.72
C GLU A 81 34.92 -28.45 30.38
N TYR A 82 35.56 -27.64 29.55
CA TYR A 82 34.99 -27.15 28.32
C TYR A 82 34.49 -28.24 27.36
N SER A 83 35.20 -29.38 27.27
CA SER A 83 34.80 -30.53 26.45
C SER A 83 33.44 -31.12 26.82
N SER A 84 32.95 -30.83 28.03
CA SER A 84 31.65 -31.26 28.53
C SER A 84 30.51 -30.29 28.16
N LEU A 85 30.84 -29.06 27.73
CA LEU A 85 29.87 -28.02 27.39
C LEU A 85 29.58 -27.98 25.88
N ASN A 86 28.30 -28.05 25.54
CA ASN A 86 27.75 -27.86 24.21
C ASN A 86 27.34 -26.40 24.03
N VAL A 87 28.34 -25.54 23.84
CA VAL A 87 28.11 -24.10 23.70
C VAL A 87 27.40 -23.74 22.40
N GLN A 88 27.50 -24.55 21.34
CA GLN A 88 26.68 -24.34 20.14
C GLN A 88 25.20 -24.41 20.49
N SER A 89 24.78 -25.44 21.23
CA SER A 89 23.39 -25.56 21.61
C SER A 89 22.95 -24.46 22.58
N ALA A 90 23.84 -24.01 23.46
CA ALA A 90 23.57 -22.87 24.34
C ALA A 90 23.38 -21.57 23.53
N THR A 91 24.25 -21.34 22.55
CA THR A 91 24.21 -20.19 21.64
C THR A 91 22.91 -20.16 20.84
N ASN A 92 22.50 -21.30 20.27
CA ASN A 92 21.21 -21.42 19.59
C ASN A 92 20.04 -21.05 20.52
N VAL A 93 20.07 -21.46 21.79
CA VAL A 93 19.01 -21.10 22.74
C VAL A 93 18.98 -19.59 23.01
N VAL A 94 20.13 -18.92 23.06
CA VAL A 94 20.19 -17.45 23.20
C VAL A 94 19.61 -16.75 21.97
N LEU A 95 19.86 -17.26 20.76
CA LEU A 95 19.34 -16.68 19.52
C LEU A 95 17.82 -16.80 19.39
N TYR A 96 17.27 -17.93 19.83
CA TYR A 96 15.83 -18.23 19.75
C TYR A 96 15.13 -18.01 21.09
N ARG A 97 15.60 -17.04 21.89
CA ARG A 97 14.92 -16.70 23.15
C ARG A 97 13.59 -16.03 22.83
N ASP A 98 12.51 -16.68 23.25
CA ASP A 98 11.15 -16.25 22.93
C ASP A 98 10.86 -14.81 23.40
N PHE A 99 10.09 -14.07 22.59
CA PHE A 99 9.47 -12.76 22.85
C PHE A 99 10.38 -11.53 23.05
N GLU A 100 11.64 -11.68 23.47
CA GLU A 100 12.52 -10.54 23.78
C GLU A 100 13.69 -10.37 22.79
N GLY A 101 13.86 -11.33 21.88
CA GLY A 101 15.02 -11.41 21.00
C GLY A 101 16.30 -11.84 21.73
N PRO A 102 17.45 -11.88 21.03
CA PRO A 102 18.69 -12.39 21.60
C PRO A 102 19.25 -11.48 22.70
N ASP A 103 19.72 -12.08 23.80
CA ASP A 103 20.47 -11.33 24.82
C ASP A 103 21.89 -11.02 24.30
N LYS A 104 22.11 -9.76 23.88
CA LYS A 104 23.40 -9.29 23.33
C LYS A 104 24.57 -9.57 24.27
N THR A 105 24.38 -9.41 25.58
CA THR A 105 25.44 -9.56 26.57
C THR A 105 25.82 -11.02 26.71
N LEU A 106 24.80 -11.88 26.79
CA LEU A 106 24.99 -13.31 26.88
C LEU A 106 25.60 -13.89 25.60
N LEU A 107 25.16 -13.44 24.43
CA LEU A 107 25.73 -13.89 23.16
C LEU A 107 27.20 -13.50 23.05
N LYS A 108 27.57 -12.27 23.42
CA LYS A 108 28.98 -11.84 23.49
C LYS A 108 29.79 -12.68 24.48
N LEU A 109 29.22 -13.04 25.64
CA LEU A 109 29.89 -13.91 26.61
C LEU A 109 30.19 -15.29 26.01
N LEU A 110 29.18 -15.93 25.39
CA LEU A 110 29.33 -17.25 24.77
C LEU A 110 30.31 -17.23 23.60
N LEU A 111 30.28 -16.17 22.79
CA LEU A 111 31.14 -16.02 21.62
C LEU A 111 32.56 -15.57 21.96
N ASN A 112 32.83 -14.93 23.10
CA ASN A 112 34.20 -14.62 23.51
C ASN A 112 34.97 -15.83 24.03
N TYR A 113 34.29 -16.94 24.29
CA TYR A 113 34.92 -18.18 24.71
C TYR A 113 35.57 -18.88 23.50
N PRO A 114 36.70 -19.60 23.64
CA PRO A 114 37.49 -20.19 22.54
C PRO A 114 36.79 -21.39 21.84
N ILE A 115 35.65 -21.11 21.22
CA ILE A 115 34.69 -22.06 20.64
C ILE A 115 34.38 -21.69 19.18
N HIS A 116 35.05 -20.64 18.68
CA HIS A 116 34.81 -20.07 17.36
C HIS A 116 34.80 -21.10 16.23
N ASP A 117 35.55 -22.20 16.36
CA ASP A 117 35.63 -23.22 15.31
C ASP A 117 34.39 -24.14 15.21
N LYS A 118 33.58 -24.24 16.27
CA LYS A 118 32.38 -25.11 16.30
C LYS A 118 31.08 -24.36 16.08
N VAL A 119 31.14 -23.04 16.14
CA VAL A 119 29.95 -22.20 16.11
C VAL A 119 29.73 -21.66 14.71
N ASP A 120 28.54 -21.94 14.16
CA ASP A 120 28.14 -21.46 12.84
C ASP A 120 27.87 -19.95 12.87
N ALA A 121 28.93 -19.17 12.72
CA ALA A 121 28.87 -17.72 12.73
C ALA A 121 27.97 -17.14 11.63
N ALA A 122 27.83 -17.81 10.49
CA ALA A 122 26.93 -17.37 9.42
C ALA A 122 25.47 -17.42 9.90
N LYS A 123 25.08 -18.54 10.52
CA LYS A 123 23.75 -18.67 11.13
C LYS A 123 23.51 -17.65 12.25
N ILE A 124 24.50 -17.37 13.09
CA ILE A 124 24.37 -16.33 14.14
C ILE A 124 24.14 -14.96 13.52
N ILE A 125 24.93 -14.59 12.51
CA ILE A 125 24.76 -13.30 11.83
C ILE A 125 23.38 -13.22 11.17
N GLN A 126 22.90 -14.29 10.56
CA GLN A 126 21.55 -14.36 9.99
C GLN A 126 20.47 -14.09 11.05
N GLU A 127 20.55 -14.72 12.22
CA GLU A 127 19.61 -14.47 13.32
C GLU A 127 19.74 -13.04 13.85
N CYS A 128 20.96 -12.50 13.96
CA CYS A 128 21.17 -11.10 14.32
C CYS A 128 20.54 -10.15 13.29
N CYS A 129 20.56 -10.52 12.00
CA CYS A 129 19.86 -9.78 10.96
C CYS A 129 18.35 -9.85 11.16
N TRP A 130 17.79 -11.02 11.47
CA TRP A 130 16.36 -11.17 11.71
C TRP A 130 15.84 -10.23 12.81
N TRP A 131 16.62 -10.07 13.89
CA TRP A 131 16.28 -9.27 15.08
C TRP A 131 16.80 -7.82 15.07
N ASP A 132 17.23 -7.28 13.93
CA ASP A 132 17.78 -5.92 13.79
C ASP A 132 18.96 -5.59 14.74
N MET A 133 19.91 -6.52 14.89
CA MET A 133 21.02 -6.38 15.82
C MET A 133 22.33 -5.92 15.16
N LEU A 134 22.31 -4.75 14.51
CA LEU A 134 23.47 -4.22 13.76
C LEU A 134 24.79 -4.23 14.53
N ASP A 135 24.80 -3.81 15.81
CA ASP A 135 26.02 -3.80 16.64
C ASP A 135 26.63 -5.18 16.81
N LEU A 136 25.78 -6.21 16.88
CA LEU A 136 26.20 -7.58 17.08
C LEU A 136 26.70 -8.19 15.77
N VAL A 137 26.04 -7.88 14.65
CA VAL A 137 26.54 -8.20 13.30
C VAL A 137 27.96 -7.64 13.11
N LYS A 138 28.16 -6.34 13.38
CA LYS A 138 29.47 -5.67 13.31
C LYS A 138 30.51 -6.34 14.20
N TRP A 139 30.13 -6.64 15.43
CA TRP A 139 31.02 -7.25 16.42
C TRP A 139 31.42 -8.68 16.04
N ILE A 140 30.47 -9.51 15.60
CA ILE A 140 30.75 -10.88 15.14
C ILE A 140 31.65 -10.82 13.93
N TRP A 141 31.30 -10.00 12.92
CA TRP A 141 32.07 -9.85 11.69
C TRP A 141 33.55 -9.54 12.00
N ALA A 142 33.84 -8.59 12.89
CA ALA A 142 35.22 -8.24 13.26
C ALA A 142 36.03 -9.36 13.94
N LYS A 143 35.39 -10.48 14.34
CA LYS A 143 36.01 -11.57 15.12
C LYS A 143 36.17 -12.88 14.36
N VAL A 144 35.49 -13.05 13.25
CA VAL A 144 35.39 -14.34 12.54
C VAL A 144 36.16 -14.34 11.23
N ASP A 145 36.68 -15.50 10.80
CA ASP A 145 37.29 -15.64 9.48
C ASP A 145 36.20 -15.61 8.39
N HIS A 146 36.16 -14.52 7.63
CA HIS A 146 35.17 -14.28 6.59
C HIS A 146 35.17 -15.31 5.46
N LYS A 147 36.28 -16.04 5.25
CA LYS A 147 36.40 -17.01 4.15
C LYS A 147 35.41 -18.17 4.25
N ARG A 148 34.83 -18.39 5.44
CA ARG A 148 33.89 -19.49 5.71
C ARG A 148 32.44 -19.04 5.86
N LEU A 149 32.15 -17.75 5.72
CA LEU A 149 30.80 -17.22 5.95
C LEU A 149 30.00 -17.14 4.66
N ASP A 150 28.91 -17.91 4.59
CA ASP A 150 27.82 -17.61 3.66
C ASP A 150 26.96 -16.50 4.26
N ILE A 151 27.30 -15.26 3.90
CA ILE A 151 26.61 -14.05 4.38
C ILE A 151 25.36 -13.72 3.54
N ASN A 152 25.13 -14.42 2.43
CA ASN A 152 24.01 -14.14 1.54
C ASN A 152 22.67 -14.40 2.24
N ALA A 153 22.57 -15.50 2.99
CA ALA A 153 21.40 -15.82 3.81
C ALA A 153 21.08 -14.71 4.83
N ALA A 154 22.10 -14.09 5.42
CA ALA A 154 21.94 -13.00 6.36
C ALA A 154 21.45 -11.70 5.67
N MET A 155 22.00 -11.37 4.50
CA MET A 155 21.54 -10.25 3.67
C MET A 155 20.07 -10.41 3.28
N ILE A 156 19.70 -11.58 2.76
CA ILE A 156 18.32 -11.91 2.38
C ILE A 156 17.39 -11.77 3.59
N THR A 157 17.83 -12.25 4.75
CA THR A 157 17.08 -12.16 5.99
C THR A 157 16.87 -10.70 6.42
N ALA A 158 17.91 -9.86 6.41
CA ALA A 158 17.80 -8.43 6.70
C ALA A 158 16.84 -7.74 5.72
N CYS A 159 16.91 -8.09 4.43
CA CYS A 159 16.04 -7.57 3.40
C CYS A 159 14.57 -7.96 3.63
N SER A 160 14.29 -9.23 3.93
CA SER A 160 12.92 -9.72 4.19
C SER A 160 12.24 -9.06 5.39
N ARG A 161 13.04 -8.40 6.24
CA ARG A 161 12.59 -7.73 7.46
C ARG A 161 12.72 -6.20 7.40
N ASN A 162 13.08 -5.65 6.23
CA ASN A 162 13.24 -4.21 6.00
C ASN A 162 14.28 -3.52 6.92
N HIS A 163 15.32 -4.25 7.36
CA HIS A 163 16.38 -3.72 8.23
C HIS A 163 17.44 -2.95 7.44
N PHE A 164 17.08 -1.73 7.02
CA PHE A 164 17.88 -0.87 6.14
C PHE A 164 19.33 -0.67 6.63
N GLU A 165 19.53 -0.43 7.92
CA GLU A 165 20.88 -0.12 8.44
C GLU A 165 21.83 -1.30 8.41
N ILE A 166 21.30 -2.52 8.55
CA ILE A 166 22.07 -3.75 8.39
C ILE A 166 22.46 -3.94 6.95
N VAL A 167 21.51 -3.83 6.02
CA VAL A 167 21.76 -3.98 4.58
C VAL A 167 22.76 -2.95 4.10
N ASN A 168 22.58 -1.67 4.45
CA ASN A 168 23.49 -0.59 4.10
C ASN A 168 24.90 -0.84 4.63
N TRP A 169 25.03 -1.24 5.90
CA TRP A 169 26.33 -1.58 6.46
C TRP A 169 26.98 -2.76 5.73
N MET A 170 26.22 -3.82 5.41
CA MET A 170 26.74 -4.98 4.68
C MET A 170 27.23 -4.60 3.28
N LEU A 171 26.47 -3.82 2.51
CA LEU A 171 26.87 -3.35 1.17
C LEU A 171 28.09 -2.43 1.15
N LEU A 172 28.41 -1.79 2.28
CA LEU A 172 29.57 -0.91 2.41
C LEU A 172 30.82 -1.63 2.92
N ASN A 173 30.67 -2.70 3.71
CA ASN A 173 31.77 -3.30 4.46
C ASN A 173 32.07 -4.76 4.08
N VAL A 174 31.18 -5.40 3.33
CA VAL A 174 31.35 -6.77 2.87
C VAL A 174 31.57 -6.76 1.36
N ASN A 175 32.40 -7.67 0.86
CA ASN A 175 32.66 -7.77 -0.58
C ASN A 175 31.35 -8.08 -1.33
N ASN A 176 30.91 -7.15 -2.20
CA ASN A 176 29.65 -7.26 -2.93
C ASN A 176 29.51 -8.53 -3.78
N ASN A 177 30.62 -9.14 -4.19
CA ASN A 177 30.62 -10.40 -4.94
C ASN A 177 30.08 -11.60 -4.13
N LEU A 178 29.82 -11.42 -2.82
CA LEU A 178 29.25 -12.44 -1.95
C LEU A 178 27.71 -12.39 -1.87
N PHE A 179 27.08 -11.34 -2.42
CA PHE A 179 25.64 -11.15 -2.33
C PHE A 179 24.95 -11.44 -3.65
N ASP A 180 23.86 -12.19 -3.59
CA ASP A 180 22.87 -12.25 -4.66
C ASP A 180 21.93 -11.04 -4.52
N ILE A 181 22.41 -9.89 -4.98
CA ILE A 181 21.65 -8.63 -4.89
C ILE A 181 20.28 -8.72 -5.60
N PRO A 182 20.14 -9.32 -6.80
CA PRO A 182 18.83 -9.53 -7.42
C PRO A 182 17.86 -10.30 -6.51
N TYR A 183 18.32 -11.37 -5.86
CA TYR A 183 17.47 -12.13 -4.94
C TYR A 183 17.16 -11.37 -3.64
N ALA A 184 18.14 -10.63 -3.09
CA ALA A 184 17.93 -9.77 -1.93
C ALA A 184 16.91 -8.65 -2.22
N LEU A 185 16.99 -8.03 -3.40
CA LEU A 185 16.03 -7.04 -3.88
C LEU A 185 14.63 -7.64 -4.01
N SER A 186 14.50 -8.79 -4.68
CA SER A 186 13.22 -9.51 -4.79
C SER A 186 12.65 -9.83 -3.41
N THR A 187 13.50 -10.21 -2.46
CA THR A 187 13.10 -10.50 -1.08
C THR A 187 12.64 -9.23 -0.34
N ALA A 188 13.36 -8.12 -0.47
CA ALA A 188 12.97 -6.83 0.14
C ALA A 188 11.63 -6.32 -0.42
N ILE A 189 11.40 -6.49 -1.71
CA ILE A 189 10.16 -6.13 -2.38
C ILE A 189 8.98 -6.99 -1.89
N ASN A 190 9.22 -8.27 -1.65
CA ASN A 190 8.20 -9.20 -1.15
C ASN A 190 8.12 -9.24 0.38
N ALA A 191 8.90 -8.43 1.09
CA ALA A 191 8.81 -8.27 2.54
C ALA A 191 7.42 -7.71 2.91
N ASP A 192 7.08 -7.80 4.21
CA ASP A 192 5.75 -7.45 4.72
C ASP A 192 5.24 -6.13 4.13
N LYS A 193 4.06 -6.19 3.49
CA LYS A 193 3.56 -5.16 2.57
C LYS A 193 3.23 -3.84 3.28
N ASP A 194 3.07 -3.90 4.60
CA ASP A 194 2.61 -2.77 5.40
C ASP A 194 3.77 -1.86 5.83
N ASP A 195 5.02 -2.34 5.79
CA ASP A 195 6.22 -1.62 6.25
C ASP A 195 7.33 -1.57 5.20
N LEU A 196 6.97 -1.50 3.91
CA LEU A 196 7.97 -1.48 2.85
C LEU A 196 8.90 -0.26 2.99
N ASN A 197 10.19 -0.55 3.14
CA ASN A 197 11.21 0.48 3.20
C ASN A 197 11.70 0.84 1.78
N ILE A 198 11.15 1.91 1.20
CA ILE A 198 11.55 2.39 -0.14
C ILE A 198 13.04 2.74 -0.20
N SER A 199 13.61 3.26 0.89
CA SER A 199 15.04 3.58 0.95
C SER A 199 15.91 2.33 0.79
N LEU A 200 15.46 1.19 1.34
CA LEU A 200 16.13 -0.10 1.16
C LEU A 200 16.06 -0.57 -0.29
N ILE A 201 14.91 -0.44 -0.95
CA ILE A 201 14.79 -0.80 -2.36
C ILE A 201 15.71 0.09 -3.21
N GLN A 202 15.67 1.41 -3.02
CA GLN A 202 16.54 2.35 -3.75
C GLN A 202 18.03 2.04 -3.55
N LEU A 203 18.42 1.72 -2.31
CA LEU A 203 19.79 1.31 -1.99
C LEU A 203 20.20 0.05 -2.76
N LEU A 204 19.35 -0.99 -2.77
CA LEU A 204 19.63 -2.24 -3.48
C LEU A 204 19.67 -2.01 -5.00
N LEU A 205 18.72 -1.28 -5.56
CA LEU A 205 18.67 -0.92 -6.97
C LEU A 205 19.93 -0.17 -7.43
N GLY A 206 20.49 0.70 -6.59
CA GLY A 206 21.76 1.38 -6.86
C GLY A 206 23.00 0.48 -6.83
N LYS A 207 22.87 -0.78 -6.38
CA LYS A 207 23.96 -1.77 -6.33
C LYS A 207 23.79 -2.92 -7.32
N THR A 208 22.61 -3.11 -7.89
CA THR A 208 22.34 -4.21 -8.83
C THR A 208 22.71 -3.83 -10.25
N ASP A 209 23.34 -4.75 -11.00
CA ASP A 209 23.38 -4.66 -12.45
C ASP A 209 21.96 -4.75 -13.01
N HIS A 210 21.52 -3.69 -13.70
CA HIS A 210 20.18 -3.58 -14.25
C HIS A 210 19.81 -4.72 -15.20
N ASN A 211 20.79 -5.39 -15.82
CA ASN A 211 20.54 -6.54 -16.71
C ASN A 211 20.10 -7.81 -15.96
N LEU A 212 20.28 -7.86 -14.64
CA LEU A 212 19.89 -9.00 -13.81
C LEU A 212 18.51 -8.84 -13.16
N ILE A 213 17.88 -7.66 -13.29
CA ILE A 213 16.57 -7.38 -12.72
C ILE A 213 15.51 -7.61 -13.79
N ASP A 214 14.47 -8.39 -13.46
CA ASP A 214 13.22 -8.39 -14.23
C ASP A 214 12.48 -7.06 -14.01
N MET A 215 12.87 -6.05 -14.80
CA MET A 215 12.31 -4.70 -14.74
C MET A 215 10.80 -4.69 -14.99
N ALA A 216 10.28 -5.62 -15.79
CA ALA A 216 8.86 -5.72 -16.07
C ALA A 216 8.07 -6.22 -14.85
N ALA A 217 8.60 -7.23 -14.14
CA ALA A 217 8.04 -7.68 -12.87
C ALA A 217 8.13 -6.61 -11.79
N LEU A 218 9.26 -5.91 -11.69
CA LEU A 218 9.45 -4.80 -10.76
C LEU A 218 8.47 -3.65 -11.02
N LEU A 219 8.27 -3.28 -12.28
CA LEU A 219 7.29 -2.28 -12.68
C LEU A 219 5.87 -2.70 -12.27
N GLN A 220 5.48 -3.93 -12.58
CA GLN A 220 4.16 -4.45 -12.23
C GLN A 220 3.92 -4.43 -10.72
N LEU A 221 4.92 -4.79 -9.92
CA LEU A 221 4.81 -4.84 -8.47
C LEU A 221 4.81 -3.44 -7.84
N GLY A 222 5.67 -2.53 -8.33
CA GLY A 222 5.62 -1.12 -7.95
C GLY A 222 4.27 -0.49 -8.26
N CYS A 223 3.69 -0.82 -9.41
CA CYS A 223 2.33 -0.43 -9.79
C CYS A 223 1.25 -1.05 -8.88
N GLU A 224 1.35 -2.33 -8.57
CA GLU A 224 0.42 -3.05 -7.68
C GLU A 224 0.48 -2.55 -6.23
N GLN A 225 1.54 -1.86 -5.82
CA GLN A 225 1.69 -1.35 -4.45
C GLN A 225 1.69 0.19 -4.37
N CYS A 226 1.48 0.87 -5.50
CA CYS A 226 1.56 2.33 -5.63
C CYS A 226 2.90 2.93 -5.16
N TRP A 227 4.03 2.27 -5.45
CA TRP A 227 5.38 2.73 -5.13
C TRP A 227 5.92 3.65 -6.22
N TYR A 228 5.53 4.93 -6.16
CA TYR A 228 5.92 5.94 -7.14
C TYR A 228 7.43 5.94 -7.43
N ASP A 229 8.26 6.05 -6.39
CA ASP A 229 9.72 6.16 -6.53
C ASP A 229 10.35 4.94 -7.22
N VAL A 230 9.81 3.74 -6.97
CA VAL A 230 10.29 2.50 -7.59
C VAL A 230 9.93 2.51 -9.08
N VAL A 231 8.70 2.92 -9.40
CA VAL A 231 8.24 2.98 -10.80
C VAL A 231 9.00 4.07 -11.57
N GLU A 232 9.24 5.22 -10.96
CA GLU A 232 10.06 6.29 -11.56
C GLU A 232 11.47 5.79 -11.85
N TRP A 233 12.08 5.11 -10.87
CA TRP A 233 13.40 4.51 -11.05
C TRP A 233 13.41 3.49 -12.20
N VAL A 234 12.40 2.62 -12.30
CA VAL A 234 12.30 1.65 -13.40
C VAL A 234 12.23 2.36 -14.75
N PHE A 235 11.39 3.39 -14.90
CA PHE A 235 11.32 4.15 -16.14
C PHE A 235 12.63 4.88 -16.49
N GLY A 236 13.42 5.29 -15.48
CA GLY A 236 14.71 5.94 -15.69
C GLY A 236 15.84 5.01 -16.14
N ASN A 237 15.74 3.71 -15.84
CA ASN A 237 16.86 2.77 -16.00
C ASN A 237 16.56 1.59 -16.93
N ALA A 238 15.29 1.23 -17.14
CA ALA A 238 14.92 0.12 -18.01
C ALA A 238 14.86 0.54 -19.48
N ASN A 239 15.19 -0.38 -20.38
CA ASN A 239 14.89 -0.20 -21.80
C ASN A 239 13.36 -0.22 -21.98
N PRO A 240 12.73 0.83 -22.54
CA PRO A 240 11.27 0.90 -22.69
C PRO A 240 10.67 -0.31 -23.45
N SER A 241 11.42 -0.95 -24.35
CA SER A 241 10.93 -2.07 -25.15
C SER A 241 10.70 -3.37 -24.36
N VAL A 242 11.28 -3.50 -23.16
CA VAL A 242 11.07 -4.67 -22.28
C VAL A 242 10.00 -4.42 -21.22
N LEU A 243 9.48 -3.20 -21.11
CA LEU A 243 8.44 -2.88 -20.13
C LEU A 243 7.05 -3.20 -20.70
N ASP A 244 6.35 -4.15 -20.07
CA ASP A 244 4.94 -4.40 -20.32
C ASP A 244 4.07 -3.37 -19.58
N ILE A 245 3.99 -2.18 -20.17
CA ILE A 245 3.30 -1.02 -19.58
C ILE A 245 1.78 -1.27 -19.48
N GLU A 246 1.18 -1.99 -20.43
CA GLU A 246 -0.25 -2.32 -20.35
C GLU A 246 -0.54 -3.20 -19.13
N LYS A 247 0.27 -4.24 -18.91
CA LYS A 247 0.11 -5.12 -17.75
C LYS A 247 0.39 -4.39 -16.44
N ALA A 248 1.39 -3.51 -16.40
CA ALA A 248 1.65 -2.65 -15.24
C ALA A 248 0.47 -1.72 -14.93
N MET A 249 -0.10 -1.07 -15.94
CA MET A 249 -1.26 -0.20 -15.78
C MET A 249 -2.50 -0.98 -15.30
N ASN A 250 -2.70 -2.21 -15.80
CA ASN A 250 -3.76 -3.08 -15.31
C ASN A 250 -3.63 -3.39 -13.81
N LYS A 251 -2.40 -3.52 -13.29
CA LYS A 251 -2.16 -3.68 -11.85
C LYS A 251 -2.53 -2.43 -11.05
N VAL A 252 -2.22 -1.24 -11.56
CA VAL A 252 -2.67 0.03 -10.95
C VAL A 252 -4.20 0.05 -10.85
N TYR A 253 -4.93 -0.33 -11.91
CA TYR A 253 -6.39 -0.35 -11.88
C TYR A 253 -6.98 -1.32 -10.87
N ILE A 254 -6.41 -2.53 -10.78
CA ILE A 254 -6.87 -3.52 -9.82
C ILE A 254 -6.74 -2.93 -8.42
N GLN A 255 -5.63 -2.28 -8.10
CA GLN A 255 -5.52 -1.63 -6.80
C GLN A 255 -6.46 -0.47 -6.61
N TRP A 256 -6.66 0.32 -7.66
CA TRP A 256 -7.55 1.45 -7.58
C TRP A 256 -8.97 1.03 -7.23
N LYS A 257 -9.42 -0.09 -7.82
CA LYS A 257 -10.68 -0.73 -7.47
C LYS A 257 -10.76 -1.09 -6.00
N TYR A 258 -9.70 -1.69 -5.46
CA TYR A 258 -9.66 -2.07 -4.05
C TYR A 258 -9.61 -0.85 -3.13
N ASN A 259 -8.85 0.18 -3.47
CA ASN A 259 -8.71 1.38 -2.65
C ASN A 259 -9.93 2.30 -2.70
N GLY A 260 -10.63 2.36 -3.85
CA GLY A 260 -11.82 3.21 -4.04
C GLY A 260 -13.08 2.70 -3.33
N ASN A 261 -13.14 1.41 -3.01
CA ASN A 261 -14.29 0.79 -2.33
C ASN A 261 -14.21 0.84 -0.79
N ILE A 262 -13.22 1.51 -0.22
CA ILE A 262 -12.95 1.45 1.21
C ILE A 262 -13.40 2.76 1.88
N GLU A 263 -14.71 2.92 2.05
CA GLU A 263 -15.29 3.98 2.89
C GLU A 263 -15.15 3.68 4.40
N ASP A 264 -14.83 2.44 4.79
CA ASP A 264 -14.82 2.00 6.19
C ASP A 264 -13.45 2.03 6.90
N PHE A 265 -12.34 2.31 6.21
CA PHE A 265 -10.98 2.28 6.81
C PHE A 265 -10.29 3.65 6.89
N TYR A 266 -11.00 4.71 7.28
CA TYR A 266 -10.40 6.03 7.56
C TYR A 266 -9.40 6.05 8.75
N LYS A 267 -9.00 4.91 9.29
CA LYS A 267 -8.04 4.81 10.42
C LYS A 267 -6.67 4.24 10.03
N ASP A 268 -6.51 3.72 8.81
CA ASP A 268 -5.23 3.12 8.38
C ASP A 268 -4.38 4.10 7.57
N LYS A 269 -3.17 4.41 8.07
CA LYS A 269 -2.23 5.32 7.42
C LYS A 269 -1.71 4.80 6.08
N THR A 270 -1.74 3.49 5.86
CA THR A 270 -1.26 2.86 4.61
C THR A 270 -2.16 3.17 3.41
N ILE A 271 -3.47 3.33 3.64
CA ILE A 271 -4.46 3.62 2.59
C ILE A 271 -4.31 5.05 2.07
N ASP A 272 -4.06 6.00 2.97
CA ASP A 272 -3.82 7.41 2.61
C ASP A 272 -2.58 7.56 1.72
N TYR A 273 -1.50 6.83 2.03
CA TYR A 273 -0.30 6.78 1.20
C TYR A 273 -0.59 6.27 -0.22
N ARG A 274 -1.30 5.13 -0.35
CA ARG A 274 -1.65 4.56 -1.65
C ARG A 274 -2.51 5.51 -2.47
N ARG A 275 -3.48 6.19 -1.85
CA ARG A 275 -4.36 7.16 -2.53
C ARG A 275 -3.55 8.35 -3.06
N ARG A 276 -2.68 8.93 -2.24
CA ARG A 276 -1.84 10.07 -2.63
C ARG A 276 -0.88 9.78 -3.77
N ASN A 277 -0.43 8.52 -3.90
CA ASN A 277 0.53 8.14 -4.93
C ASN A 277 -0.08 7.58 -6.20
N THR A 278 -1.35 7.16 -6.18
CA THR A 278 -2.00 6.59 -7.38
C THR A 278 -2.05 7.58 -8.52
N GLU A 279 -2.43 8.83 -8.27
CA GLU A 279 -2.52 9.86 -9.31
C GLU A 279 -1.14 10.24 -9.89
N PRO A 280 -0.12 10.60 -9.09
CA PRO A 280 1.25 10.79 -9.59
C PRO A 280 1.74 9.59 -10.39
N LEU A 281 1.42 8.37 -9.95
CA LEU A 281 1.85 7.16 -10.61
C LEU A 281 1.21 6.96 -11.99
N VAL A 282 -0.11 7.16 -12.12
CA VAL A 282 -0.78 7.13 -13.42
C VAL A 282 -0.17 8.18 -14.34
N LYS A 283 0.09 9.37 -13.81
CA LYS A 283 0.73 10.44 -14.59
C LYS A 283 2.10 10.06 -15.10
N LEU A 284 2.95 9.54 -14.22
CA LEU A 284 4.27 9.07 -14.57
C LEU A 284 4.22 7.98 -15.65
N ILE A 285 3.30 7.02 -15.53
CA ILE A 285 3.16 5.94 -16.52
C ILE A 285 2.69 6.48 -17.88
N LEU A 286 1.78 7.44 -17.91
CA LEU A 286 1.34 8.06 -19.17
C LEU A 286 2.48 8.86 -19.82
N GLU A 287 3.19 9.68 -19.04
CA GLU A 287 4.28 10.52 -19.54
C GLU A 287 5.47 9.71 -20.05
N LYS A 288 5.90 8.69 -19.30
CA LYS A 288 7.08 7.88 -19.60
C LYS A 288 6.79 6.64 -20.43
N GLY A 289 5.54 6.16 -20.41
CA GLY A 289 5.11 4.95 -21.11
C GLY A 289 4.72 5.14 -22.58
N ASN A 290 4.89 6.34 -23.12
CA ASN A 290 4.46 6.76 -24.46
C ASN A 290 4.95 5.91 -25.66
N HIS A 291 5.86 4.98 -25.42
CA HIS A 291 6.39 4.09 -26.46
C HIS A 291 5.53 2.84 -26.70
N ASN A 292 4.60 2.50 -25.79
CA ASN A 292 3.68 1.38 -25.96
C ASN A 292 2.23 1.88 -26.02
N PRO A 293 1.37 1.31 -26.88
CA PRO A 293 -0.02 1.70 -26.97
C PRO A 293 -0.76 1.30 -25.68
N ILE A 294 -0.88 2.25 -24.76
CA ILE A 294 -1.76 2.11 -23.59
C ILE A 294 -3.19 2.27 -24.09
N ASP A 295 -4.06 1.31 -23.80
CA ASP A 295 -5.49 1.47 -24.06
C ASP A 295 -6.08 2.51 -23.11
N LEU A 296 -6.00 3.78 -23.51
CA LEU A 296 -6.52 4.89 -22.74
C LEU A 296 -8.03 4.81 -22.48
N ARG A 297 -8.78 4.05 -23.29
CA ARG A 297 -10.21 3.83 -23.04
C ARG A 297 -10.41 3.10 -21.73
N LYS A 298 -9.54 2.12 -21.42
CA LYS A 298 -9.53 1.45 -20.11
C LYS A 298 -9.15 2.42 -19.00
N VAL A 299 -8.12 3.26 -19.20
CA VAL A 299 -7.71 4.28 -18.19
C VAL A 299 -8.89 5.20 -17.87
N LEU A 300 -9.51 5.77 -18.90
CA LEU A 300 -10.62 6.70 -18.78
C LEU A 300 -11.81 6.06 -18.09
N LYS A 301 -12.20 4.85 -18.53
CA LYS A 301 -13.32 4.10 -17.95
C LYS A 301 -13.12 3.84 -16.46
N GLN A 302 -11.91 3.46 -16.04
CA GLN A 302 -11.62 3.23 -14.62
C GLN A 302 -11.54 4.54 -13.83
N GLY A 303 -10.92 5.58 -14.38
CA GLY A 303 -10.88 6.91 -13.76
C GLY A 303 -12.30 7.45 -13.48
N CYS A 304 -13.22 7.30 -14.44
CA CYS A 304 -14.62 7.67 -14.28
C CYS A 304 -15.33 6.79 -13.24
N ARG A 305 -15.14 5.47 -13.32
CA ARG A 305 -15.74 4.51 -12.39
C ARG A 305 -15.39 4.78 -10.94
N TYR A 306 -14.17 5.24 -10.67
CA TYR A 306 -13.68 5.50 -9.31
C TYR A 306 -13.66 6.99 -8.93
N GLY A 307 -14.28 7.85 -9.75
CA GLY A 307 -14.40 9.28 -9.45
C GLY A 307 -13.06 10.03 -9.38
N SER A 308 -12.04 9.60 -10.10
CA SER A 308 -10.74 10.30 -10.12
C SER A 308 -10.70 11.36 -11.21
N LEU A 309 -11.17 12.56 -10.84
CA LEU A 309 -11.19 13.73 -11.70
C LEU A 309 -9.81 14.04 -12.31
N ASP A 310 -8.74 13.94 -11.52
CA ASP A 310 -7.39 14.31 -11.96
C ASP A 310 -6.87 13.37 -13.04
N VAL A 311 -7.10 12.07 -12.91
CA VAL A 311 -6.70 11.10 -13.92
C VAL A 311 -7.55 11.22 -15.18
N VAL A 312 -8.86 11.42 -15.04
CA VAL A 312 -9.74 11.69 -16.19
C VAL A 312 -9.26 12.92 -16.93
N THR A 313 -9.03 14.02 -16.22
CA THR A 313 -8.49 15.27 -16.76
C THR A 313 -7.14 15.05 -17.43
N LEU A 314 -6.26 14.26 -16.83
CA LEU A 314 -4.93 13.98 -17.37
C LEU A 314 -4.99 13.16 -18.67
N VAL A 315 -5.81 12.11 -18.70
CA VAL A 315 -6.02 11.29 -19.91
C VAL A 315 -6.58 12.14 -21.05
N LEU A 316 -7.50 13.06 -20.72
CA LEU A 316 -8.12 13.96 -21.69
C LEU A 316 -7.15 15.04 -22.18
N LYS A 317 -6.33 15.62 -21.30
CA LYS A 317 -5.27 16.56 -21.70
C LYS A 317 -4.23 15.93 -22.64
N ASN A 318 -4.06 14.62 -22.57
CA ASN A 318 -3.13 13.91 -23.45
C ASN A 318 -3.84 13.23 -24.63
N SER A 319 -5.17 13.34 -24.79
CA SER A 319 -5.94 12.56 -25.77
C SER A 319 -5.45 12.71 -27.20
N ASP A 320 -4.93 13.89 -27.54
CA ASP A 320 -4.41 14.23 -28.87
C ASP A 320 -3.16 13.41 -29.22
N HIS A 321 -2.32 13.10 -28.24
CA HIS A 321 -1.15 12.25 -28.43
C HIS A 321 -1.51 10.79 -28.71
N TYR A 322 -2.67 10.35 -28.25
CA TYR A 322 -3.09 8.94 -28.30
C TYR A 322 -4.26 8.67 -29.25
N ARG A 323 -4.70 9.68 -30.04
CA ARG A 323 -5.77 9.56 -31.03
C ARG A 323 -7.09 9.02 -30.45
N LEU A 324 -7.40 9.37 -29.20
CA LEU A 324 -8.72 9.11 -28.65
C LEU A 324 -9.76 9.89 -29.45
N ASN A 325 -10.73 9.19 -30.06
CA ASN A 325 -11.84 9.87 -30.70
C ASN A 325 -12.69 10.55 -29.62
N ILE A 326 -12.89 11.86 -29.75
CA ILE A 326 -13.69 12.66 -28.82
C ILE A 326 -15.11 12.09 -28.68
N GLN A 327 -15.71 11.60 -29.76
CA GLN A 327 -17.04 10.98 -29.71
C GLN A 327 -17.05 9.73 -28.82
N GLU A 328 -16.02 8.88 -28.93
CA GLU A 328 -15.89 7.68 -28.09
C GLU A 328 -15.61 8.06 -26.63
N THR A 329 -14.81 9.10 -26.42
CA THR A 329 -14.44 9.62 -25.10
C THR A 329 -15.67 10.13 -24.35
N VAL A 330 -16.47 10.98 -25.00
CA VAL A 330 -17.75 11.47 -24.48
C VAL A 330 -18.71 10.30 -24.24
N HIS A 331 -18.75 9.32 -25.13
CA HIS A 331 -19.60 8.14 -24.96
C HIS A 331 -19.20 7.29 -23.75
N ILE A 332 -17.90 7.08 -23.50
CA ILE A 332 -17.40 6.36 -22.31
C ILE A 332 -17.77 7.12 -21.04
N LEU A 333 -17.58 8.44 -21.03
CA LEU A 333 -17.97 9.30 -19.90
C LEU A 333 -19.46 9.12 -19.58
N PHE A 334 -20.34 9.28 -20.57
CA PHE A 334 -21.79 9.12 -20.38
C PHE A 334 -22.19 7.73 -19.89
N ILE A 335 -21.59 6.66 -20.44
CA ILE A 335 -21.88 5.28 -20.01
C ILE A 335 -21.48 5.06 -18.56
N GLU A 336 -20.31 5.53 -18.15
CA GLU A 336 -19.85 5.35 -16.77
C GLU A 336 -20.61 6.24 -15.79
N CYS A 337 -20.99 7.47 -16.16
CA CYS A 337 -21.90 8.31 -15.38
C CYS A 337 -23.22 7.58 -15.09
N ASP A 338 -23.87 7.05 -16.13
CA ASP A 338 -25.14 6.33 -15.98
C ASP A 338 -24.95 5.06 -15.13
N ARG A 339 -23.88 4.29 -15.37
CA ARG A 339 -23.62 3.08 -14.59
C ARG A 339 -23.40 3.37 -13.10
N VAL A 340 -22.58 4.36 -12.77
CA VAL A 340 -22.34 4.78 -11.37
C VAL A 340 -23.65 5.24 -10.73
N PHE A 341 -24.47 6.01 -11.46
CA PHE A 341 -25.79 6.42 -11.00
C PHE A 341 -26.73 5.23 -10.73
N GLN A 342 -26.78 4.23 -11.63
CA GLN A 342 -27.58 3.02 -11.43
C GLN A 342 -27.09 2.16 -10.26
N GLU A 343 -25.76 1.99 -10.09
CA GLU A 343 -25.18 1.22 -8.98
C GLU A 343 -25.59 1.82 -7.63
N HIS A 344 -25.47 3.15 -7.48
CA HIS A 344 -25.86 3.84 -6.24
C HIS A 344 -27.39 3.92 -6.05
N SER A 345 -28.17 4.09 -7.12
CA SER A 345 -29.64 4.11 -7.03
C SER A 345 -30.19 2.77 -6.52
N ASN A 346 -29.51 1.66 -6.80
CA ASN A 346 -29.87 0.34 -6.30
C ASN A 346 -29.46 0.13 -4.83
N GLU A 347 -28.36 0.72 -4.37
CA GLU A 347 -27.90 0.67 -2.97
C GLU A 347 -28.76 1.53 -2.01
N ILE A 348 -29.27 2.68 -2.49
CA ILE A 348 -30.14 3.60 -1.71
C ILE A 348 -31.50 2.98 -1.29
N ASN A 349 -31.83 1.79 -1.80
CA ASN A 349 -33.02 1.04 -1.38
C ASN A 349 -32.86 0.28 -0.05
N ASP A 350 -31.65 0.23 0.54
CA ASP A 350 -31.40 -0.32 1.89
C ASP A 350 -31.25 0.79 2.95
N ASP A 351 -31.57 0.47 4.22
CA ASP A 351 -31.89 1.40 5.33
C ASP A 351 -30.81 2.42 5.80
N ASN A 352 -29.68 2.59 5.10
CA ASN A 352 -28.56 3.47 5.48
C ASN A 352 -28.56 4.90 4.86
N ARG A 353 -29.76 5.44 4.57
CA ARG A 353 -30.03 6.60 3.69
C ARG A 353 -29.32 7.95 3.91
N LYS A 354 -28.72 8.25 5.07
CA LYS A 354 -28.29 9.65 5.38
C LYS A 354 -26.80 9.94 5.17
N LYS A 355 -25.95 8.92 5.06
CA LYS A 355 -24.50 9.11 4.97
C LYS A 355 -23.97 8.94 3.55
N GLU A 356 -24.56 8.00 2.79
CA GLU A 356 -24.20 7.70 1.40
C GLU A 356 -24.62 8.83 0.42
N THR A 357 -25.79 9.45 0.64
CA THR A 357 -26.33 10.53 -0.21
C THR A 357 -25.38 11.72 -0.38
N LYS A 358 -24.60 12.06 0.65
CA LYS A 358 -23.66 13.21 0.62
C LYS A 358 -22.40 12.94 -0.19
N ASN A 359 -21.97 11.68 -0.29
CA ASN A 359 -20.77 11.28 -1.03
C ASN A 359 -21.09 11.07 -2.53
N THR A 360 -22.27 10.53 -2.83
CA THR A 360 -22.81 10.42 -4.21
C THR A 360 -22.93 11.80 -4.86
N ASP A 361 -23.37 12.79 -4.09
CA ASP A 361 -23.44 14.18 -4.53
C ASP A 361 -22.07 14.76 -4.89
N HIS A 362 -20.99 14.40 -4.18
CA HIS A 362 -19.64 14.88 -4.48
C HIS A 362 -19.06 14.19 -5.72
N ALA A 363 -19.19 12.87 -5.86
CA ALA A 363 -18.69 12.16 -7.04
C ALA A 363 -19.38 12.61 -8.35
N LEU A 364 -20.70 12.87 -8.31
CA LEU A 364 -21.44 13.40 -9.46
C LEU A 364 -21.07 14.86 -9.77
N LEU A 365 -20.78 15.68 -8.75
CA LEU A 365 -20.33 17.06 -8.92
C LEU A 365 -18.93 17.11 -9.54
N ASP A 366 -17.99 16.33 -9.01
CA ASP A 366 -16.61 16.23 -9.52
C ASP A 366 -16.61 15.75 -10.98
N LEU A 367 -17.50 14.82 -11.34
CA LEU A 367 -17.65 14.32 -12.71
C LEU A 367 -18.28 15.36 -13.65
N ALA A 368 -19.26 16.14 -13.17
CA ALA A 368 -19.83 17.25 -13.92
C ALA A 368 -18.79 18.37 -14.15
N GLU A 369 -17.97 18.68 -13.15
CA GLU A 369 -16.85 19.62 -13.25
C GLU A 369 -15.74 19.11 -14.19
N ALA A 370 -15.49 17.80 -14.21
CA ALA A 370 -14.63 17.14 -15.22
C ALA A 370 -15.13 17.42 -16.63
N MET A 371 -16.41 17.13 -16.86
CA MET A 371 -17.03 17.30 -18.17
C MET A 371 -16.96 18.77 -18.59
N ASP A 372 -17.27 19.71 -17.70
CA ASP A 372 -17.21 21.14 -17.99
C ASP A 372 -15.78 21.61 -18.32
N THR A 373 -14.77 21.18 -17.57
CA THR A 373 -13.35 21.51 -17.83
C THR A 373 -12.88 20.98 -19.18
N VAL A 374 -13.30 19.77 -19.54
CA VAL A 374 -12.94 19.10 -20.80
C VAL A 374 -13.63 19.76 -21.98
N PHE A 375 -14.94 20.03 -21.86
CA PHE A 375 -15.67 20.76 -22.89
C PHE A 375 -15.15 22.18 -23.06
N SER A 376 -14.81 22.87 -21.97
CA SER A 376 -14.30 24.24 -22.02
C SER A 376 -12.91 24.32 -22.65
N SER A 377 -11.93 23.54 -22.19
CA SER A 377 -10.57 23.55 -22.79
C SER A 377 -10.56 23.18 -24.27
N TRP A 378 -11.33 22.16 -24.66
CA TRP A 378 -11.38 21.71 -26.05
C TRP A 378 -12.05 22.71 -27.01
N PHE A 379 -13.16 23.33 -26.60
CA PHE A 379 -13.87 24.30 -27.45
C PHE A 379 -13.05 25.57 -27.68
N PHE A 380 -12.29 26.03 -26.68
CA PHE A 380 -11.44 27.22 -26.82
C PHE A 380 -10.23 26.99 -27.74
N ASP A 381 -9.63 25.79 -27.74
CA ASP A 381 -8.44 25.50 -28.55
C ASP A 381 -8.74 25.12 -30.01
N ASN A 382 -9.97 24.70 -30.34
CA ASN A 382 -10.34 24.19 -31.68
C ASN A 382 -11.37 25.05 -32.45
N GLU A 383 -11.64 26.27 -31.97
CA GLU A 383 -12.70 27.16 -32.46
C GLU A 383 -12.63 27.44 -33.98
N GLN A 384 -11.46 27.36 -34.61
CA GLN A 384 -11.29 27.64 -36.05
C GLN A 384 -11.42 26.43 -37.00
N LYS A 385 -11.36 25.18 -36.51
CA LYS A 385 -11.38 23.99 -37.40
C LYS A 385 -12.73 23.30 -37.51
N VAL A 386 -13.61 23.48 -36.53
CA VAL A 386 -14.88 22.72 -36.46
C VAL A 386 -16.05 23.46 -37.13
N PHE A 387 -15.92 24.76 -37.39
CA PHE A 387 -17.03 25.57 -37.93
C PHE A 387 -17.20 25.56 -39.46
N ASN A 388 -16.33 24.88 -40.22
CA ASN A 388 -16.35 25.01 -41.68
C ASN A 388 -17.06 23.90 -42.48
N ASP A 389 -17.60 22.84 -41.86
CA ASP A 389 -18.39 21.86 -42.59
C ASP A 389 -19.73 21.55 -41.92
N THR A 390 -20.78 22.20 -42.46
CA THR A 390 -22.14 21.70 -42.67
C THR A 390 -22.89 21.03 -41.49
N TRP A 391 -23.38 21.83 -40.53
CA TRP A 391 -24.44 21.39 -39.59
C TRP A 391 -25.59 22.40 -39.57
N LYS A 392 -26.64 22.14 -40.35
CA LYS A 392 -27.97 22.73 -40.17
C LYS A 392 -29.01 21.60 -40.22
N ILE A 393 -29.62 21.29 -39.07
CA ILE A 393 -30.76 20.36 -38.97
C ILE A 393 -31.81 20.99 -38.04
N TYR A 394 -33.08 20.91 -38.47
CA TYR A 394 -34.27 21.35 -37.72
C TYR A 394 -34.76 20.22 -36.78
N LEU A 395 -35.09 20.56 -35.54
CA LEU A 395 -35.75 19.69 -34.57
C LEU A 395 -37.25 19.98 -34.57
N ASP A 396 -38.07 18.99 -34.95
CA ASP A 396 -39.52 19.01 -34.72
C ASP A 396 -39.80 18.41 -33.35
N VAL A 397 -40.24 19.25 -32.42
CA VAL A 397 -40.41 18.93 -30.99
C VAL A 397 -41.61 18.00 -30.74
N THR A 398 -42.46 17.76 -31.74
CA THR A 398 -43.69 16.98 -31.53
C THR A 398 -43.57 15.48 -31.80
N THR A 399 -42.54 15.02 -32.52
CA THR A 399 -42.49 13.63 -33.00
C THR A 399 -41.31 12.80 -32.51
N LEU A 400 -40.28 13.39 -31.89
CA LEU A 400 -39.05 12.70 -31.45
C LEU A 400 -38.39 11.84 -32.57
N GLU A 401 -38.68 12.08 -33.84
CA GLU A 401 -38.04 11.35 -34.95
C GLU A 401 -36.85 12.14 -35.50
N VAL A 402 -35.64 11.61 -35.30
CA VAL A 402 -34.42 12.08 -35.96
C VAL A 402 -34.33 11.43 -37.35
N LYS A 403 -34.69 12.18 -38.40
CA LYS A 403 -34.49 11.74 -39.79
C LYS A 403 -33.06 12.09 -40.22
N ARG A 404 -32.25 11.03 -40.44
CA ARG A 404 -30.80 10.96 -40.70
C ARG A 404 -29.92 11.12 -39.46
N THR A 405 -29.22 10.04 -39.13
CA THR A 405 -28.33 9.92 -37.97
C THR A 405 -26.88 10.04 -38.38
N ASP A 406 -26.20 11.06 -37.87
CA ASP A 406 -24.85 10.88 -37.35
C ASP A 406 -24.95 10.25 -35.96
N HIS A 407 -24.07 9.29 -35.67
CA HIS A 407 -24.03 8.53 -34.42
C HIS A 407 -23.98 9.43 -33.17
N THR A 408 -23.44 10.64 -33.30
CA THR A 408 -23.32 11.67 -32.26
C THR A 408 -24.67 12.19 -31.77
N MET A 409 -25.60 12.47 -32.68
CA MET A 409 -26.92 13.02 -32.33
C MET A 409 -27.82 11.96 -31.69
N LEU A 410 -27.64 10.69 -32.03
CA LEU A 410 -28.34 9.59 -31.38
C LEU A 410 -27.84 9.40 -29.94
N SER A 411 -26.54 9.54 -29.69
CA SER A 411 -25.97 9.49 -28.34
C SER A 411 -26.41 10.67 -27.48
N ILE A 412 -26.46 11.88 -28.04
CA ILE A 412 -26.98 13.08 -27.36
C ILE A 412 -28.49 12.94 -27.08
N ALA A 413 -29.28 12.49 -28.05
CA ALA A 413 -30.72 12.27 -27.87
C ALA A 413 -31.01 11.19 -26.81
N LYS A 414 -30.21 10.12 -26.75
CA LYS A 414 -30.29 9.11 -25.68
C LYS A 414 -29.89 9.68 -24.33
N ALA A 415 -28.83 10.49 -24.25
CA ALA A 415 -28.46 11.18 -23.02
C ALA A 415 -29.57 12.12 -22.54
N MET A 416 -30.20 12.87 -23.45
CA MET A 416 -31.35 13.73 -23.14
C MET A 416 -32.59 12.93 -22.70
N GLN A 417 -32.83 11.73 -23.27
CA GLN A 417 -33.89 10.83 -22.81
C GLN A 417 -33.60 10.26 -21.41
N ILE A 418 -32.35 9.90 -21.11
CA ILE A 418 -31.93 9.44 -19.78
C ILE A 418 -32.09 10.56 -18.76
N ILE A 419 -31.63 11.78 -19.07
CA ILE A 419 -31.82 12.98 -18.26
C ILE A 419 -33.32 13.26 -18.05
N ASN A 420 -34.15 13.19 -19.10
CA ASN A 420 -35.61 13.35 -18.95
C ASN A 420 -36.25 12.23 -18.11
N SER A 421 -35.70 11.01 -18.12
CA SER A 421 -36.18 9.93 -17.27
C SER A 421 -35.81 10.15 -15.80
N TRP A 422 -34.70 10.82 -15.52
CA TRP A 422 -34.30 11.26 -14.19
C TRP A 422 -35.22 12.39 -13.69
N ILE A 423 -35.51 13.38 -14.54
CA ILE A 423 -36.45 14.48 -14.27
C ILE A 423 -37.86 13.96 -13.92
N ASN A 424 -38.30 12.88 -14.55
CA ASN A 424 -39.65 12.33 -14.35
C ASN A 424 -39.77 11.32 -13.20
N LYS A 425 -38.65 10.89 -12.58
CA LYS A 425 -38.65 9.94 -11.45
C LYS A 425 -38.62 10.60 -10.06
N ASP A 426 -38.41 11.92 -9.97
CA ASP A 426 -38.44 12.65 -8.70
C ASP A 426 -39.88 12.95 -8.25
N THR A 427 -40.55 11.96 -7.67
CA THR A 427 -41.63 12.19 -6.71
C THR A 427 -41.03 12.32 -5.31
N TYR A 428 -40.46 13.48 -4.98
CA TYR A 428 -40.04 13.83 -3.61
C TYR A 428 -40.63 15.19 -3.18
N ASN A 429 -41.16 15.23 -1.96
CA ASN A 429 -41.99 16.33 -1.42
C ASN A 429 -41.24 17.25 -0.44
N ASP A 430 -39.90 17.20 -0.37
CA ASP A 430 -39.13 18.01 0.59
C ASP A 430 -38.47 19.24 -0.05
N LYS A 431 -38.91 20.44 0.39
CA LYS A 431 -38.62 21.74 -0.25
C LYS A 431 -37.16 22.20 -0.14
N GLN A 432 -36.33 21.59 0.71
CA GLN A 432 -34.93 22.02 0.92
C GLN A 432 -33.94 21.38 -0.07
N GLU A 433 -34.17 20.14 -0.51
CA GLU A 433 -33.34 19.46 -1.52
C GLU A 433 -33.69 19.91 -2.96
N ILE A 434 -34.94 20.31 -3.18
CA ILE A 434 -35.43 20.86 -4.46
C ILE A 434 -34.67 22.14 -4.86
N ASN A 435 -34.23 22.96 -3.90
CA ASN A 435 -33.49 24.19 -4.21
C ASN A 435 -32.03 23.92 -4.62
N ASN A 436 -31.36 22.91 -4.06
CA ASN A 436 -30.00 22.55 -4.47
C ASN A 436 -29.99 21.76 -5.79
N GLY A 437 -30.98 20.89 -6.03
CA GLY A 437 -31.19 20.24 -7.33
C GLY A 437 -31.52 21.24 -8.44
N ARG A 438 -32.42 22.21 -8.18
CA ARG A 438 -32.79 23.24 -9.17
C ARG A 438 -31.63 24.12 -9.59
N VAL A 439 -30.77 24.55 -8.66
CA VAL A 439 -29.58 25.35 -9.00
C VAL A 439 -28.59 24.55 -9.88
N LYS A 440 -28.47 23.23 -9.67
CA LYS A 440 -27.66 22.32 -10.50
C LYS A 440 -28.23 22.14 -11.92
N TYR A 441 -29.56 22.06 -12.06
CA TYR A 441 -30.25 21.99 -13.37
C TYR A 441 -30.23 23.32 -14.13
N GLU A 442 -30.31 24.45 -13.41
CA GLU A 442 -30.27 25.80 -13.97
C GLU A 442 -28.93 26.10 -14.66
N LEU A 443 -27.81 25.58 -14.14
CA LEU A 443 -26.48 25.73 -14.72
C LEU A 443 -26.31 24.92 -16.02
N LEU A 444 -26.80 23.68 -16.03
CA LEU A 444 -26.76 22.78 -17.19
C LEU A 444 -27.64 23.31 -18.34
N ILE A 445 -28.83 23.84 -18.02
CA ILE A 445 -29.73 24.48 -19.00
C ILE A 445 -29.16 25.83 -19.47
N LYS A 446 -28.54 26.64 -18.60
CA LYS A 446 -27.77 27.84 -18.99
C LYS A 446 -26.64 27.48 -19.98
N LEU A 447 -25.93 26.38 -19.79
CA LEU A 447 -24.87 25.88 -20.67
C LEU A 447 -25.39 25.43 -22.05
N ILE A 448 -26.56 24.79 -22.09
CA ILE A 448 -27.19 24.34 -23.33
C ILE A 448 -27.78 25.54 -24.10
N LEU A 449 -28.53 26.42 -23.42
CA LEU A 449 -29.20 27.57 -24.04
C LEU A 449 -28.24 28.71 -24.43
N ALA A 450 -27.13 28.92 -23.71
CA ALA A 450 -26.14 29.94 -24.07
C ALA A 450 -25.29 29.57 -25.30
N LYS A 451 -25.26 28.29 -25.72
CA LYS A 451 -24.41 27.80 -26.81
C LYS A 451 -25.16 27.26 -28.03
N THR A 452 -26.46 26.96 -27.93
CA THR A 452 -27.29 26.61 -29.10
C THR A 452 -28.07 27.82 -29.57
N ASN A 453 -27.70 28.37 -30.73
CA ASN A 453 -28.26 29.57 -31.34
C ASN A 453 -29.71 29.36 -31.85
N ILE A 454 -30.66 29.09 -30.94
CA ILE A 454 -32.07 28.81 -31.24
C ILE A 454 -32.88 30.11 -31.07
N TYR A 455 -33.49 30.57 -32.17
CA TYR A 455 -34.40 31.74 -32.21
C TYR A 455 -35.87 31.31 -32.00
N PRO A 456 -36.74 32.26 -31.61
CA PRO A 456 -37.22 32.46 -30.25
C PRO A 456 -38.49 31.66 -29.94
N VAL A 457 -38.54 31.14 -28.72
CA VAL A 457 -39.79 30.72 -28.06
C VAL A 457 -40.59 31.98 -27.71
N ASP A 458 -41.92 31.91 -27.81
CA ASP A 458 -42.84 32.99 -27.43
C ASP A 458 -42.76 33.24 -25.91
N LEU A 459 -41.94 34.22 -25.49
CA LEU A 459 -41.59 34.53 -24.09
C LEU A 459 -42.73 35.15 -23.26
N LYS A 460 -43.94 35.23 -23.82
CA LYS A 460 -45.08 35.89 -23.19
C LYS A 460 -45.57 35.14 -21.95
N GLU A 461 -45.50 33.82 -21.95
CA GLU A 461 -45.95 32.99 -20.83
C GLU A 461 -44.94 33.08 -19.66
N GLU A 462 -43.64 33.05 -19.98
CA GLU A 462 -42.52 33.14 -19.04
C GLU A 462 -42.41 34.53 -18.39
N PHE A 463 -42.66 35.61 -19.15
CA PHE A 463 -42.73 36.97 -18.62
C PHE A 463 -43.89 37.14 -17.62
N ASN A 464 -45.08 36.62 -17.96
CA ASN A 464 -46.25 36.66 -17.09
C ASN A 464 -46.03 35.85 -15.80
N GLN A 465 -45.32 34.73 -15.90
CA GLN A 465 -44.99 33.89 -14.75
C GLN A 465 -43.93 34.56 -13.84
N ALA A 466 -42.90 35.19 -14.41
CA ALA A 466 -41.89 35.94 -13.66
C ALA A 466 -42.50 37.13 -12.90
N CYS A 467 -43.46 37.84 -13.52
CA CYS A 467 -44.24 38.90 -12.86
C CYS A 467 -45.10 38.36 -11.71
N ARG A 468 -45.75 37.20 -11.87
CA ARG A 468 -46.57 36.57 -10.81
C ARG A 468 -45.74 36.07 -9.63
N CYS A 469 -44.49 35.68 -9.86
CA CYS A 469 -43.58 35.18 -8.84
C CYS A 469 -42.74 36.28 -8.17
N GLY A 470 -42.92 37.55 -8.55
CA GLY A 470 -42.22 38.70 -7.94
C GLY A 470 -40.71 38.74 -8.21
N SER A 471 -40.22 38.04 -9.25
CA SER A 471 -38.78 37.93 -9.52
C SER A 471 -38.29 39.09 -10.40
N VAL A 472 -37.89 40.19 -9.74
CA VAL A 472 -37.53 41.47 -10.37
C VAL A 472 -36.35 41.35 -11.34
N ASP A 473 -35.38 40.49 -11.05
CA ASP A 473 -34.17 40.34 -11.88
C ASP A 473 -34.46 39.58 -13.19
N VAL A 474 -35.41 38.64 -13.17
CA VAL A 474 -35.85 37.90 -14.37
C VAL A 474 -36.72 38.79 -15.26
N VAL A 475 -37.59 39.62 -14.68
CA VAL A 475 -38.41 40.61 -15.43
C VAL A 475 -37.50 41.64 -16.12
N LYS A 476 -36.43 42.11 -15.45
CA LYS A 476 -35.43 42.99 -16.07
C LYS A 476 -34.68 42.32 -17.22
N LEU A 477 -34.22 41.08 -17.05
CA LEU A 477 -33.51 40.31 -18.08
C LEU A 477 -34.39 40.02 -19.32
N VAL A 478 -35.69 39.77 -19.13
CA VAL A 478 -36.63 39.58 -20.24
C VAL A 478 -36.93 40.90 -20.96
N LEU A 479 -37.05 42.02 -20.24
CA LEU A 479 -37.25 43.34 -20.86
C LEU A 479 -36.00 43.82 -21.61
N GLU A 480 -34.80 43.62 -21.06
CA GLU A 480 -33.53 43.98 -21.67
C GLU A 480 -33.19 43.14 -22.92
N SER A 481 -33.76 41.92 -23.03
CA SER A 481 -33.60 41.07 -24.21
C SER A 481 -34.63 41.37 -25.33
N ILE A 482 -35.75 42.02 -24.98
CA ILE A 482 -36.72 42.59 -25.94
C ILE A 482 -36.22 43.93 -26.48
N ASP A 483 -35.65 44.80 -25.64
CA ASP A 483 -35.16 46.14 -26.04
C ASP A 483 -33.90 46.09 -26.93
N LYS A 484 -33.13 45.00 -26.87
CA LYS A 484 -31.95 44.74 -27.74
C LYS A 484 -32.31 44.20 -29.12
N LYS A 485 -33.60 43.96 -29.38
CA LYS A 485 -34.14 43.51 -30.66
C LYS A 485 -35.32 44.41 -31.03
N GLY A 486 -35.01 45.63 -31.46
CA GLY A 486 -36.00 46.54 -32.06
C GLY A 486 -36.77 45.89 -33.21
#